data_AF-A0A315VDX0-F1
#
_entry.id   AF-A0A315VDX0-F1
#
_cell.length_a   1.000
_cell.length_b   1.000
_cell.length_c   1.000
_cell.angle_alpha   90.00
_cell.angle_beta   90.00
_cell.angle_gamma   90.00
#
_symmetry.space_group_name_H-M   'P 1'
#
loop_
_entity.id
_entity.type
_entity.pdbx_description
1 polymer ?
#
loop_
_entity_poly.entity_id
_entity_poly.type
_entity_poly.pdbx_seq_one_letter_code
_entity_poly.pdbx_strand_id
1 'polypeptide(L)'
;MLGSWQNCVSACERALKEGRSVAVDNTNPDPESRKRYLDVAKAAGVSCRCFFFTATLEQAKHNNRFREMAPSDSKHAKVNDMVFHSYKKHFVAPNLSEGFSEILQIHFVPHFKDRQSETLFRQFSEG
;
A
#
# COMPACT_ATOMS: atom_id res chain seq x y z
N MET A 1 -5.75 -10.76 9.67
CA MET A 1 -4.37 -10.27 9.46
C MET A 1 -3.41 -11.41 9.72
N LEU A 2 -2.31 -11.51 8.96
CA LEU A 2 -1.31 -12.59 9.11
C LEU A 2 -0.34 -12.35 10.28
N GLY A 3 -0.39 -11.17 10.93
CA GLY A 3 0.45 -10.85 12.09
C GLY A 3 1.78 -10.25 11.65
N SER A 4 2.87 -11.03 11.76
CA SER A 4 4.23 -10.57 11.49
C SER A 4 4.60 -10.57 10.01
N TRP A 5 5.67 -9.87 9.64
CA TRP A 5 6.17 -9.87 8.26
C TRP A 5 6.65 -11.27 7.83
N GLN A 6 7.16 -12.09 8.75
CA GLN A 6 7.57 -13.46 8.47
C GLN A 6 6.37 -14.30 8.03
N ASN A 7 5.21 -14.13 8.67
CA ASN A 7 3.99 -14.83 8.28
C ASN A 7 3.51 -14.40 6.89
N CYS A 8 3.69 -13.12 6.53
CA CYS A 8 3.41 -12.63 5.18
C CYS A 8 4.33 -13.27 4.12
N VAL A 9 5.63 -13.38 4.42
CA VAL A 9 6.62 -14.03 3.54
C VAL A 9 6.26 -15.52 3.36
N SER A 10 6.03 -16.26 4.45
CA SER A 10 5.64 -17.67 4.38
C SER A 10 4.34 -17.90 3.61
N ALA A 11 3.35 -17.01 3.78
CA ALA A 11 2.11 -17.08 3.03
C ALA A 11 2.30 -16.80 1.53
N CYS A 12 3.17 -15.84 1.19
CA CYS A 12 3.56 -15.54 -0.20
C CYS A 12 4.23 -16.77 -0.84
N GLU A 13 5.26 -17.33 -0.19
CA GLU A 13 5.97 -18.52 -0.67
C GLU A 13 5.03 -19.69 -0.93
N ARG A 14 4.12 -19.97 0.01
CA ARG A 14 3.16 -21.07 -0.12
C ARG A 14 2.23 -20.84 -1.32
N ALA A 15 1.70 -19.63 -1.48
CA ALA A 15 0.81 -19.32 -2.59
C ALA A 15 1.51 -19.44 -3.96
N LEU A 16 2.76 -19.00 -4.06
CA LEU A 16 3.56 -19.16 -5.28
C LEU A 16 3.85 -20.64 -5.59
N LYS A 17 4.16 -21.46 -4.57
CA LYS A 17 4.35 -22.92 -4.73
C LYS A 17 3.09 -23.63 -5.25
N GLU A 18 1.92 -23.11 -4.89
CA GLU A 18 0.62 -23.59 -5.40
C GLU A 18 0.27 -23.02 -6.80
N GLY A 19 1.18 -22.29 -7.45
CA GLY A 19 0.97 -21.71 -8.79
C GLY A 19 0.04 -20.49 -8.80
N ARG A 20 -0.25 -19.89 -7.65
CA ARG A 20 -1.16 -18.73 -7.54
C ARG A 20 -0.40 -17.41 -7.67
N SER A 21 -1.06 -16.40 -8.24
CA SER A 21 -0.57 -15.03 -8.19
C SER A 21 -0.77 -14.43 -6.79
N VAL A 22 0.16 -13.56 -6.36
CA VAL A 22 0.17 -12.95 -5.02
C VAL A 22 0.27 -11.43 -5.14
N ALA A 23 -0.54 -10.72 -4.35
CA ALA A 23 -0.40 -9.29 -4.10
C ALA A 23 -0.03 -9.06 -2.63
N VAL A 24 1.04 -8.30 -2.39
CA VAL A 24 1.52 -7.98 -1.04
C VAL A 24 1.02 -6.59 -0.66
N ASP A 25 -0.09 -6.55 0.07
CA ASP A 25 -0.72 -5.31 0.54
C ASP A 25 -0.16 -4.88 1.91
N ASN A 26 1.07 -4.39 1.90
CA ASN A 26 1.76 -3.79 3.05
C ASN A 26 2.38 -2.45 2.63
N THR A 27 2.78 -1.62 3.59
CA THR A 27 3.36 -0.31 3.31
C THR A 27 4.71 -0.36 2.58
N ASN A 28 5.59 -1.31 2.93
CA ASN A 28 6.87 -1.57 2.26
C ASN A 28 7.69 -0.30 1.90
N PRO A 29 7.97 0.61 2.87
CA PRO A 29 8.51 1.94 2.58
C PRO A 29 9.94 1.92 2.02
N ASP A 30 10.75 0.94 2.42
CA ASP A 30 12.18 0.87 2.15
C ASP A 30 12.58 -0.38 1.31
N PRO A 31 13.80 -0.41 0.75
CA PRO A 31 14.26 -1.53 -0.08
C PRO A 31 14.43 -2.84 0.70
N GLU A 32 14.75 -2.79 2.00
CA GLU A 32 14.92 -3.99 2.82
C GLU A 32 13.58 -4.72 3.00
N SER A 33 12.52 -3.96 3.27
CA SER A 33 11.14 -4.46 3.36
C SER A 33 10.68 -5.09 2.05
N ARG A 34 11.00 -4.47 0.90
CA ARG A 34 10.65 -4.99 -0.43
C ARG A 34 11.48 -6.20 -0.84
N LYS A 35 12.76 -6.23 -0.47
CA LYS A 35 13.71 -7.32 -0.77
C LYS A 35 13.19 -8.68 -0.31
N ARG A 36 12.51 -8.74 0.84
CA ARG A 36 11.92 -9.96 1.39
C ARG A 36 10.98 -10.67 0.40
N TYR A 37 10.22 -9.92 -0.39
CA TYR A 37 9.29 -10.47 -1.38
C TYR A 37 9.94 -10.67 -2.75
N LEU A 38 10.91 -9.82 -3.10
CA LEU A 38 11.72 -9.99 -4.31
C LEU A 38 12.53 -11.29 -4.27
N ASP A 39 13.11 -11.62 -3.12
CA ASP A 39 13.87 -12.85 -2.93
C ASP A 39 12.96 -14.09 -3.05
N VAL A 40 11.73 -14.02 -2.52
CA VAL A 40 10.70 -15.07 -2.69
C VAL A 40 10.30 -15.26 -4.16
N ALA A 41 10.04 -14.16 -4.88
CA ALA A 41 9.70 -14.22 -6.30
C ALA A 41 10.85 -14.80 -7.14
N LYS A 42 12.08 -14.38 -6.84
CA LYS A 42 13.29 -14.90 -7.48
C LYS A 42 13.47 -16.40 -7.23
N ALA A 43 13.31 -16.85 -5.99
CA ALA A 43 13.42 -18.27 -5.63
C ALA A 43 12.34 -19.13 -6.31
N ALA A 44 11.13 -18.57 -6.52
CA ALA A 44 10.05 -19.22 -7.24
C ALA A 44 10.19 -19.12 -8.77
N GLY A 45 11.18 -18.39 -9.29
CA GLY A 45 11.38 -18.20 -10.73
C GLY A 45 10.28 -17.37 -11.41
N VAL A 46 9.57 -16.51 -10.67
CA VAL A 46 8.46 -15.69 -11.19
C VAL A 46 8.83 -14.20 -11.24
N SER A 47 8.20 -13.46 -12.15
CA SER A 47 8.35 -12.00 -12.23
C SER A 47 7.72 -11.30 -11.03
N CYS A 48 8.39 -10.28 -10.48
CA CYS A 48 7.84 -9.40 -9.47
C CYS A 48 7.60 -8.00 -10.06
N ARG A 49 6.47 -7.37 -9.71
CA ARG A 49 6.09 -6.03 -10.16
C ARG A 49 5.85 -5.11 -8.98
N CYS A 50 6.17 -3.83 -9.12
CA CYS A 50 5.90 -2.83 -8.08
C CYS A 50 4.74 -1.92 -8.51
N PHE A 51 3.77 -1.72 -7.62
CA PHE A 51 2.69 -0.75 -7.80
C PHE A 51 3.00 0.42 -6.87
N PHE A 52 3.61 1.47 -7.42
CA PHE A 52 4.02 2.65 -6.68
C PHE A 52 2.89 3.67 -6.64
N PHE A 53 2.16 3.71 -5.53
CA PHE A 53 1.10 4.70 -5.29
C PHE A 53 1.71 6.08 -5.05
N THR A 54 1.38 7.04 -5.91
CA THR A 54 1.99 8.39 -5.88
C THR A 54 1.28 9.35 -4.94
N ALA A 55 0.42 8.86 -4.04
CA ALA A 55 -0.30 9.69 -3.09
C ALA A 55 0.68 10.42 -2.16
N THR A 56 0.55 11.74 -2.05
CA THR A 56 1.36 12.52 -1.11
C THR A 56 0.93 12.26 0.33
N LEU A 57 1.76 12.66 1.30
CA LEU A 57 1.41 12.58 2.72
C LEU A 57 0.07 13.28 3.01
N GLU A 58 -0.12 14.48 2.46
CA GLU A 58 -1.34 15.27 2.68
C GLU A 58 -2.56 14.62 2.03
N GLN A 59 -2.42 14.08 0.81
CA GLN A 59 -3.50 13.32 0.16
C GLN A 59 -3.88 12.07 0.98
N ALA A 60 -2.90 11.35 1.52
CA ALA A 60 -3.15 10.16 2.33
C ALA A 60 -3.82 10.50 3.68
N LYS A 61 -3.39 11.58 4.35
CA LYS A 61 -4.03 12.09 5.57
C LYS A 61 -5.46 12.55 5.33
N HIS A 62 -5.68 13.34 4.27
CA HIS A 62 -7.00 13.76 3.84
C HIS A 62 -7.92 12.57 3.56
N ASN A 63 -7.42 11.58 2.82
CA ASN A 63 -8.17 10.35 2.54
C ASN A 63 -8.48 9.54 3.81
N ASN A 64 -7.55 9.47 4.78
CA ASN A 64 -7.80 8.84 6.07
C ASN A 64 -8.94 9.54 6.82
N ARG A 65 -8.96 10.87 6.89
CA ARG A 65 -10.07 11.62 7.51
C ARG A 65 -11.39 11.42 6.79
N PHE A 66 -11.37 11.46 5.46
CA PHE A 66 -12.57 11.18 4.67
C PHE A 66 -13.13 9.79 5.02
N ARG A 67 -12.29 8.76 5.12
CA ARG A 67 -12.71 7.40 5.50
C ARG A 67 -13.18 7.29 6.95
N GLU A 68 -12.71 8.15 7.85
CA GLU A 68 -13.23 8.26 9.22
C GLU A 68 -14.66 8.84 9.25
N MET A 69 -14.98 9.77 8.34
CA MET A 69 -16.27 10.47 8.29
C MET A 69 -17.31 9.80 7.39
N ALA A 70 -16.88 9.14 6.32
CA ALA A 70 -17.76 8.60 5.30
C ALA A 70 -18.60 7.43 5.82
N PRO A 71 -19.92 7.38 5.55
CA PRO A 71 -20.75 6.23 5.91
C PRO A 71 -20.27 4.96 5.19
N SER A 72 -19.90 3.94 5.95
CA SER A 72 -19.35 2.67 5.48
C SER A 72 -19.91 1.50 6.28
N ASP A 73 -20.16 0.36 5.62
CA ASP A 73 -20.61 -0.89 6.24
C ASP A 73 -19.58 -1.48 7.21
N SER A 74 -18.33 -1.04 7.10
CA SER A 74 -17.23 -1.38 8.00
C SER A 74 -16.57 -0.14 8.58
N LYS A 75 -16.25 -0.19 9.88
CA LYS A 75 -15.56 0.92 10.55
C LYS A 75 -14.13 1.02 10.04
N HIS A 76 -13.74 2.20 9.56
CA HIS A 76 -12.37 2.47 9.18
C HIS A 76 -11.45 2.45 10.41
N ALA A 77 -10.37 1.67 10.35
CA ALA A 77 -9.30 1.74 11.33
C ALA A 77 -8.47 2.99 11.09
N LYS A 78 -8.60 3.97 11.99
CA LYS A 78 -7.86 5.23 11.94
C LYS A 78 -6.36 5.00 11.88
N VAL A 79 -5.72 5.60 10.87
CA VAL A 79 -4.26 5.68 10.77
C VAL A 79 -3.81 6.96 11.49
N ASN A 80 -2.97 6.81 12.51
CA ASN A 80 -2.47 7.96 13.28
C ASN A 80 -1.28 8.65 12.60
N ASP A 81 -0.99 9.89 13.00
CA ASP A 81 0.12 10.68 12.45
C ASP A 81 1.50 10.03 12.63
N MET A 82 1.70 9.25 13.71
CA MET A 82 2.97 8.56 13.93
C MET A 82 3.25 7.53 12.83
N VAL A 83 2.23 6.81 12.35
CA VAL A 83 2.36 5.86 11.24
C VAL A 83 2.72 6.59 9.95
N PHE A 84 2.06 7.71 9.67
CA PHE A 84 2.35 8.55 8.50
C PHE A 84 3.78 9.10 8.52
N HIS A 85 4.22 9.65 9.65
CA HIS A 85 5.58 10.17 9.81
C HIS A 85 6.63 9.06 9.77
N SER A 86 6.36 7.90 10.39
CA SER A 86 7.23 6.73 10.31
C SER A 86 7.40 6.27 8.86
N TYR A 87 6.31 6.14 8.11
CA TYR A 87 6.39 5.81 6.68
C TYR A 87 7.25 6.80 5.91
N LYS A 88 6.95 8.11 6.04
CA LYS A 88 7.70 9.17 5.35
C LYS A 88 9.19 9.16 5.69
N LYS A 89 9.55 8.87 6.94
CA LYS A 89 10.94 8.79 7.40
C LYS A 89 11.72 7.66 6.73
N HIS A 90 11.10 6.50 6.53
CA HIS A 90 11.77 5.32 5.95
C HIS A 90 11.59 5.21 4.43
N PHE A 91 10.73 6.05 3.84
CA PHE A 91 10.38 5.93 2.43
C PHE A 91 11.60 6.15 1.52
N VAL A 92 11.84 5.16 0.66
CA VAL A 92 12.76 5.24 -0.47
C VAL A 92 12.00 4.79 -1.71
N ALA A 93 11.95 5.67 -2.72
CA ALA A 93 11.23 5.40 -3.97
C ALA A 93 11.73 4.09 -4.61
N PRO A 94 10.82 3.25 -5.14
CA PRO A 94 11.21 1.97 -5.72
C PRO A 94 12.04 2.16 -6.99
N ASN A 95 13.00 1.26 -7.21
CA ASN A 95 13.87 1.27 -8.38
C ASN A 95 13.93 -0.11 -9.05
N LEU A 96 14.07 -0.14 -10.38
CA LEU A 96 14.23 -1.39 -11.14
C LEU A 96 15.46 -2.19 -10.70
N SER A 97 16.51 -1.52 -10.20
CA SER A 97 17.72 -2.15 -9.65
C SER A 97 17.45 -3.04 -8.43
N GLU A 98 16.30 -2.91 -7.77
CA GLU A 98 15.88 -3.81 -6.69
C GLU A 98 15.55 -5.22 -7.22
N GLY A 99 15.21 -5.36 -8.51
CA GLY A 99 14.83 -6.64 -9.13
C GLY A 99 13.37 -6.72 -9.59
N PHE A 100 12.67 -5.58 -9.66
CA PHE A 100 11.34 -5.54 -10.27
C PHE A 100 11.43 -5.65 -11.79
N SER A 101 10.50 -6.40 -12.37
CA SER A 101 10.30 -6.47 -13.83
C SER A 101 9.68 -5.21 -14.40
N GLU A 102 8.78 -4.57 -13.64
CA GLU A 102 8.22 -3.25 -13.95
C GLU A 102 7.79 -2.52 -12.67
N ILE A 103 7.75 -1.19 -12.76
CA ILE A 103 7.22 -0.30 -11.72
C ILE A 103 6.10 0.53 -12.33
N LEU A 104 4.88 0.30 -11.86
CA LEU A 104 3.68 1.02 -12.29
C LEU A 104 3.40 2.16 -11.31
N GLN A 105 3.36 3.39 -11.81
CA GLN A 105 2.93 4.52 -11.00
C GLN A 105 1.41 4.58 -10.95
N ILE A 106 0.84 4.51 -9.75
CA ILE A 106 -0.59 4.55 -9.51
C ILE A 106 -0.95 5.93 -8.95
N HIS A 107 -1.55 6.76 -9.78
CA HIS A 107 -1.94 8.10 -9.38
C HIS A 107 -3.12 8.07 -8.41
N PHE A 108 -3.11 9.01 -7.46
CA PHE A 108 -4.20 9.17 -6.52
C PHE A 108 -5.41 9.79 -7.24
N VAL A 109 -6.39 8.94 -7.56
CA VAL A 109 -7.67 9.33 -8.15
C VAL A 109 -8.77 8.82 -7.22
N PRO A 110 -9.46 9.71 -6.47
CA PRO A 110 -10.49 9.27 -5.54
C PRO A 110 -11.73 8.79 -6.30
N HIS A 111 -12.36 7.74 -5.78
CA HIS A 111 -13.62 7.19 -6.30
C HIS A 111 -14.71 7.33 -5.24
N PHE A 112 -15.89 7.79 -5.65
CA PHE A 112 -17.01 8.08 -4.75
C PHE A 112 -18.23 7.25 -5.10
N LYS A 113 -18.94 6.77 -4.07
CA LYS A 113 -20.18 6.02 -4.25
C LYS A 113 -21.36 6.91 -4.69
N ASP A 114 -21.33 8.18 -4.29
CA ASP A 114 -22.39 9.16 -4.54
C ASP A 114 -21.83 10.61 -4.53
N ARG A 115 -22.66 11.55 -4.99
CA ARG A 115 -22.31 12.99 -5.03
C ARG A 115 -22.09 13.60 -3.65
N GLN A 116 -22.73 13.06 -2.61
CA GLN A 116 -22.57 13.57 -1.24
C GLN A 116 -21.16 13.27 -0.72
N SER A 117 -20.68 12.04 -0.97
CA SER A 117 -19.33 11.59 -0.65
C SER A 117 -18.26 12.36 -1.43
N GLU A 118 -18.51 12.63 -2.71
CA GLU A 118 -17.63 13.48 -3.51
C GLU A 118 -17.55 14.91 -2.94
N THR A 119 -18.70 15.50 -2.61
CA THR A 119 -18.79 16.84 -2.04
C THR A 119 -18.04 16.90 -0.71
N LEU A 120 -18.23 15.89 0.16
CA LEU A 120 -17.53 15.77 1.43
C LEU A 120 -16.02 15.65 1.22
N PHE A 121 -15.55 14.84 0.26
CA PHE A 121 -14.13 14.69 -0.02
C PHE A 121 -13.48 15.97 -0.55
N ARG A 122 -14.21 16.80 -1.29
CA ARG A 122 -13.68 18.05 -1.86
C ARG A 122 -13.59 19.20 -0.85
N GLN A 123 -14.08 19.03 0.38
CA GLN A 123 -13.92 20.01 1.45
C GLN A 123 -12.52 19.91 2.06
N PHE A 124 -11.96 21.04 2.49
CA PHE A 124 -10.76 21.04 3.32
C PHE A 124 -11.10 20.36 4.66
N SER A 125 -10.44 19.24 4.95
CA SER A 125 -10.64 18.50 6.19
C SER A 125 -9.65 18.91 7.29
N GLU A 126 -8.70 19.80 6.95
CA GLU A 126 -7.77 20.48 7.85
C GLU A 126 -7.44 21.88 7.32
N GLY A 127 -7.16 22.80 8.25
CA GLY A 127 -6.63 24.13 7.98
C GLY A 127 -5.20 24.26 8.46
#